data_AF-M3IB68-F1
#
_entry.id   AF-M3IB68-F1
#
_cell.length_a   1.000
_cell.length_b   1.000
_cell.length_c   1.000
_cell.angle_alpha   90.00
_cell.angle_beta   90.00
_cell.angle_gamma   90.00
#
_symmetry.space_group_name_H-M   'P 1'
#
loop_
_entity.id
_entity.type
_entity.pdbx_description
1 polymer ?
#
loop_
_entity_poly.entity_id
_entity_poly.type
_entity_poly.pdbx_seq_one_letter_code
_entity_poly.pdbx_strand_id
1 'polypeptide(L)'
;MSITHITSLSLEDITSELSQNILKERKNFPLRSIMIVVPSVNMRSWLNLNLARISGLCANLRFLFLEKALEEYFHFRAGLDYDPFQRTFPSQDAIQRKILTFLIENLNSEETKFLGSFLESIPRAFSLSAKLTSLYKDYELNRSSWIQSWANEKGLDIPSISHRPTPFPKEDEYYLFQKKLYQKVFLNSNQPSTLIQFFSQRSF
;
A
#
# COMPACT_ATOMS: atom_id res chain seq x y z
N MET A 1 5.92 18.24 14.05
CA MET A 1 4.73 18.39 13.18
C MET A 1 3.51 18.14 14.06
N SER A 2 2.63 19.14 14.21
CA SER A 2 1.35 18.95 14.90
C SER A 2 0.33 18.39 13.90
N ILE A 3 -0.31 17.27 14.24
CA ILE A 3 -1.41 16.72 13.44
C ILE A 3 -2.72 17.29 13.97
N THR A 4 -3.43 18.04 13.14
CA THR A 4 -4.77 18.56 13.47
C THR A 4 -5.82 17.58 12.99
N HIS A 5 -6.70 17.14 13.89
CA HIS A 5 -7.82 16.25 13.56
C HIS A 5 -9.13 17.05 13.57
N ILE A 6 -9.91 16.92 12.50
CA ILE A 6 -11.17 17.65 12.31
C ILE A 6 -12.26 16.62 12.04
N THR A 7 -13.37 16.72 12.76
CA THR A 7 -14.54 15.84 12.61
C THR A 7 -15.78 16.65 12.31
N SER A 8 -16.57 16.22 11.34
CA SER A 8 -17.95 16.70 11.15
C SER A 8 -18.84 15.52 10.72
N LEU A 9 -20.15 15.74 10.85
CA LEU A 9 -21.21 14.87 10.35
C LEU A 9 -21.51 15.10 8.85
N SER A 10 -21.04 16.22 8.29
CA SER A 10 -21.21 16.59 6.88
C SER A 10 -19.85 16.73 6.20
N LEU A 11 -19.79 16.22 4.96
CA LEU A 11 -18.59 16.34 4.14
C LEU A 11 -18.39 17.78 3.64
N GLU A 12 -19.48 18.53 3.50
CA GLU A 12 -19.47 19.95 3.13
C GLU A 12 -18.71 20.79 4.18
N ASP A 13 -18.94 20.54 5.48
CA ASP A 13 -18.24 21.24 6.55
C ASP A 13 -16.73 20.96 6.52
N ILE A 14 -16.35 19.69 6.37
CA ILE A 14 -14.94 19.28 6.26
C ILE A 14 -14.30 19.93 5.03
N THR A 15 -15.04 20.06 3.93
CA THR A 15 -14.57 20.69 2.69
C THR A 15 -14.41 22.21 2.83
N SER A 16 -15.31 22.86 3.57
CA SER A 16 -15.19 24.28 3.91
C SER A 16 -13.92 24.54 4.71
N GLU A 17 -13.67 23.73 5.74
CA GLU A 17 -12.46 23.83 6.56
C GLU A 17 -11.19 23.52 5.74
N LEU A 18 -11.23 22.50 4.89
CA LEU A 18 -10.15 22.18 3.96
C LEU A 18 -9.86 23.37 3.02
N SER A 19 -10.89 24.01 2.47
CA SER A 19 -10.77 25.19 1.61
C SER A 19 -10.08 26.35 2.34
N GLN A 20 -10.46 26.63 3.59
CA GLN A 20 -9.81 27.66 4.39
C GLN A 20 -8.33 27.36 4.65
N ASN A 21 -7.99 26.10 4.92
CA ASN A 21 -6.60 25.67 5.13
C ASN A 21 -5.77 25.79 3.84
N ILE A 22 -6.35 25.41 2.69
CA ILE A 22 -5.73 25.60 1.37
C ILE A 22 -5.43 27.08 1.12
N LEU A 23 -6.38 27.97 1.43
CA LEU A 23 -6.19 29.42 1.25
C LEU A 23 -5.09 29.98 2.16
N LYS A 24 -5.03 29.55 3.43
CA LYS A 24 -3.95 29.93 4.35
C LYS A 24 -2.58 29.47 3.84
N GLU A 25 -2.48 28.23 3.36
CA GLU A 25 -1.23 27.69 2.83
C GLU A 25 -0.79 28.39 1.54
N ARG A 26 -1.72 28.67 0.61
CA ARG A 26 -1.43 29.44 -0.61
C ARG A 26 -0.90 30.85 -0.32
N LYS A 27 -1.37 31.52 0.75
CA LYS A 27 -0.83 32.85 1.13
C LYS A 27 0.64 32.77 1.53
N ASN A 28 1.04 31.68 2.18
CA ASN A 28 2.43 31.48 2.60
C ASN A 28 3.31 30.94 1.45
N PHE A 29 2.76 30.09 0.59
CA PHE A 29 3.49 29.43 -0.50
C PHE A 29 2.66 29.40 -1.81
N PRO A 30 2.60 30.50 -2.57
CA PRO A 30 1.64 30.66 -3.67
C PRO A 30 1.84 29.70 -4.84
N LEU A 31 3.09 29.29 -5.12
CA LEU A 31 3.43 28.41 -6.24
C LEU A 31 3.44 26.92 -5.84
N ARG A 32 3.40 26.61 -4.54
CA ARG A 32 3.49 25.22 -4.07
C ARG A 32 2.19 24.49 -4.38
N SER A 33 2.30 23.34 -5.05
CA SER A 33 1.16 22.45 -5.22
C SER A 33 0.79 21.81 -3.89
N ILE A 34 -0.44 22.09 -3.42
CA ILE A 34 -0.91 21.57 -2.13
C ILE A 34 -1.30 20.09 -2.32
N MET A 35 -0.69 19.23 -1.50
CA MET A 35 -0.96 17.80 -1.50
C MET A 35 -2.23 17.51 -0.70
N ILE A 36 -3.18 16.81 -1.30
CA ILE A 36 -4.41 16.34 -0.66
C ILE A 36 -4.49 14.83 -0.79
N VAL A 37 -4.47 14.13 0.34
CA VAL A 37 -4.60 12.67 0.36
C VAL A 37 -6.08 12.29 0.37
N VAL A 38 -6.49 11.45 -0.57
CA VAL A 38 -7.89 11.03 -0.75
C VAL A 38 -8.01 9.50 -0.72
N PRO A 39 -9.12 8.96 -0.20
CA PRO A 39 -9.31 7.51 -0.10
C PRO A 39 -9.76 6.88 -1.42
N SER A 40 -10.35 7.64 -2.35
CA SER A 40 -10.91 7.10 -3.59
C SER A 40 -10.95 8.12 -4.73
N VAL A 41 -11.08 7.63 -5.96
CA VAL A 41 -11.26 8.46 -7.17
C VAL A 41 -12.56 9.27 -7.08
N ASN A 42 -13.62 8.68 -6.53
CA ASN A 42 -14.90 9.38 -6.35
C ASN A 42 -14.75 10.59 -5.43
N MET A 43 -14.01 10.42 -4.32
CA MET A 43 -13.73 11.51 -3.39
C MET A 43 -12.89 12.61 -4.04
N ARG A 44 -11.90 12.25 -4.86
CA ARG A 44 -11.13 13.21 -5.65
C ARG A 44 -12.04 14.06 -6.54
N SER A 45 -12.90 13.42 -7.34
CA SER A 45 -13.79 14.12 -8.26
C SER A 45 -14.78 15.02 -7.50
N TRP A 46 -15.35 14.51 -6.42
CA TRP A 46 -16.28 15.25 -5.58
C TRP A 46 -15.62 16.46 -4.92
N LEU A 47 -14.42 16.31 -4.35
CA LEU A 47 -13.66 17.41 -3.75
C LEU A 47 -13.26 18.46 -4.80
N ASN A 48 -12.83 18.03 -5.98
CA ASN A 48 -12.44 18.94 -7.06
C ASN A 48 -13.58 19.87 -7.46
N LEU A 49 -14.79 19.33 -7.62
CA LEU A 49 -15.99 20.10 -7.94
C LEU A 49 -16.44 21.01 -6.79
N ASN A 50 -16.44 20.50 -5.55
CA ASN A 50 -16.89 21.28 -4.40
C ASN A 50 -15.91 22.39 -4.01
N LEU A 51 -14.60 22.15 -4.08
CA LEU A 51 -13.60 23.18 -3.85
C LEU A 51 -13.65 24.27 -4.92
N ALA A 52 -13.88 23.89 -6.20
CA ALA A 52 -14.10 24.87 -7.27
C ALA A 52 -15.34 25.73 -7.00
N ARG A 53 -16.43 25.13 -6.49
CA ARG A 53 -17.66 25.86 -6.13
C ARG A 53 -17.45 26.84 -4.97
N ILE A 54 -16.68 26.47 -3.95
CA ILE A 54 -16.43 27.33 -2.77
C ILE A 54 -15.44 28.46 -3.09
N SER A 55 -14.34 28.15 -3.78
CA SER A 55 -13.21 29.08 -3.97
C SER A 55 -13.20 29.75 -5.35
N GLY A 56 -14.12 29.39 -6.24
CA GLY A 56 -14.17 29.83 -7.64
C GLY A 56 -13.16 29.15 -8.56
N LEU A 57 -12.02 28.69 -8.04
CA LEU A 57 -10.97 28.04 -8.83
C LEU A 57 -10.25 26.92 -8.06
N CYS A 58 -10.36 25.70 -8.58
CA CYS A 58 -9.57 24.56 -8.11
C CYS A 58 -8.35 24.35 -9.04
N ALA A 59 -7.22 24.98 -8.70
CA ALA A 59 -5.96 24.87 -9.45
C ALA A 59 -4.78 24.53 -8.53
N ASN A 60 -3.71 23.96 -9.08
CA ASN A 60 -2.49 23.64 -8.36
C ASN A 60 -2.70 22.74 -7.12
N LEU A 61 -3.71 21.86 -7.15
CA LEU A 61 -3.93 20.84 -6.12
C LEU A 61 -3.48 19.47 -6.63
N ARG A 62 -2.74 18.74 -5.80
CA ARG A 62 -2.27 17.39 -6.08
C ARG A 62 -3.02 16.40 -5.22
N PHE A 63 -3.98 15.73 -5.84
CA PHE A 63 -4.70 14.63 -5.20
C PHE A 63 -3.90 13.34 -5.31
N LEU A 64 -3.53 12.78 -4.16
CA LEU A 64 -2.78 11.53 -4.05
C LEU A 64 -3.55 10.49 -3.23
N PHE A 65 -3.30 9.21 -3.49
CA PHE A 65 -3.72 8.15 -2.59
C PHE A 65 -2.70 8.00 -1.46
N LEU A 66 -3.13 7.37 -0.37
CA LEU A 66 -2.30 7.21 0.83
C LEU A 66 -0.95 6.55 0.52
N GLU A 67 -0.92 5.50 -0.32
CA GLU A 67 0.33 4.79 -0.62
C GLU A 67 1.35 5.70 -1.32
N LYS A 68 0.90 6.52 -2.28
CA LYS A 68 1.77 7.48 -2.98
C LYS A 68 2.20 8.63 -2.09
N ALA A 69 1.31 9.13 -1.25
CA ALA A 69 1.62 10.20 -0.31
C ALA A 69 2.68 9.76 0.70
N LEU A 70 2.59 8.51 1.18
CA LEU A 70 3.62 7.90 2.00
C LEU A 70 4.93 7.79 1.21
N GLU A 71 4.93 7.29 -0.03
CA GLU A 71 6.12 7.23 -0.89
C GLU A 71 6.85 8.57 -0.93
N GLU A 72 6.13 9.64 -1.30
CA GLU A 72 6.67 11.00 -1.43
C GLU A 72 7.22 11.51 -0.09
N TYR A 73 6.48 11.27 1.01
CA TYR A 73 6.92 11.67 2.34
C TYR A 73 8.21 10.97 2.77
N PHE A 74 8.34 9.67 2.49
CA PHE A 74 9.54 8.90 2.84
C PHE A 74 10.75 9.33 2.02
N HIS A 75 10.61 9.54 0.71
CA HIS A 75 11.70 10.07 -0.12
C HIS A 75 12.14 11.45 0.35
N PHE A 76 11.19 12.32 0.65
CA PHE A 76 11.48 13.65 1.19
C PHE A 76 12.24 13.57 2.53
N ARG A 77 11.81 12.70 3.45
CA ARG A 77 12.50 12.50 4.73
C ARG A 77 13.88 11.87 4.58
N ALA A 78 14.07 11.02 3.57
CA ALA A 78 15.34 10.37 3.29
C ALA A 78 16.34 11.26 2.52
N GLY A 79 15.92 12.45 2.08
CA GLY A 79 16.74 13.34 1.25
C GLY A 79 17.00 12.77 -0.15
N LEU A 80 16.14 11.88 -0.64
CA LEU A 80 16.26 11.29 -1.96
C LEU A 80 15.43 12.08 -2.98
N ASP A 81 15.93 12.18 -4.20
CA ASP A 81 15.16 12.73 -5.31
C ASP A 81 13.99 11.78 -5.63
N TYR A 82 12.77 12.28 -5.47
CA TYR A 82 11.56 11.59 -5.85
C TYR A 82 11.31 11.78 -7.35
N ASP A 83 11.44 10.72 -8.14
CA ASP A 83 10.98 10.71 -9.53
C ASP A 83 9.53 10.17 -9.60
N PRO A 84 8.53 10.99 -9.97
CA PRO A 84 7.13 10.57 -10.10
C PRO A 84 6.90 9.45 -11.12
N PHE A 85 7.84 9.26 -12.06
CA PHE A 85 7.78 8.25 -13.11
C PHE A 85 8.47 6.96 -12.71
N GLN A 86 9.40 7.00 -11.75
CA GLN A 86 10.02 5.81 -11.17
C GLN A 86 9.32 5.44 -9.86
N ARG A 87 8.42 4.45 -9.93
CA ARG A 87 7.87 3.88 -8.71
C ARG A 87 8.96 3.12 -7.98
N THR A 88 9.23 3.53 -6.75
CA THR A 88 10.11 2.80 -5.85
C THR A 88 9.36 1.58 -5.28
N PHE A 89 8.03 1.68 -5.17
CA PHE A 89 7.18 0.56 -4.80
C PHE A 89 6.81 -0.33 -6.00
N PRO A 90 6.91 -1.66 -5.87
CA PRO A 90 6.40 -2.56 -6.90
C PRO A 90 4.91 -2.33 -7.08
N SER A 91 4.48 -2.09 -8.33
CA SER A 91 3.07 -1.98 -8.65
C SER A 91 2.33 -3.27 -8.30
N GLN A 92 1.01 -3.17 -8.10
CA GLN A 92 0.16 -4.35 -7.91
C GLN A 92 0.37 -5.38 -9.04
N ASP A 93 0.54 -4.91 -10.28
CA ASP A 93 0.82 -5.76 -11.44
C ASP A 93 2.19 -6.44 -11.35
N ALA A 94 3.21 -5.75 -10.84
CA ALA A 94 4.53 -6.32 -10.64
C ALA A 94 4.52 -7.41 -9.55
N ILE A 95 3.78 -7.19 -8.46
CA ILE A 95 3.57 -8.19 -7.41
C ILE A 95 2.81 -9.39 -7.95
N GLN A 96 1.71 -9.14 -8.67
CA GLN A 96 0.92 -10.20 -9.29
C GLN A 96 1.77 -11.06 -10.23
N ARG A 97 2.61 -10.43 -11.06
CA ARG A 97 3.53 -11.13 -11.95
C ARG A 97 4.50 -12.01 -11.18
N LYS A 98 5.10 -11.51 -10.08
CA LYS A 98 5.99 -12.32 -9.24
C LYS A 98 5.27 -13.55 -8.66
N ILE A 99 4.05 -13.37 -8.15
CA ILE A 99 3.24 -14.47 -7.63
C ILE A 99 2.89 -15.46 -8.73
N LEU A 100 2.48 -14.97 -9.91
CA LEU A 100 2.14 -15.82 -11.04
C LEU A 100 3.33 -16.66 -11.51
N THR A 101 4.51 -16.04 -11.66
CA THR A 101 5.75 -16.75 -12.00
C THR A 101 6.05 -17.84 -10.98
N PHE A 102 5.94 -17.52 -9.69
CA PHE A 102 6.13 -18.51 -8.62
C PHE A 102 5.15 -19.68 -8.71
N LEU A 103 3.86 -19.42 -8.95
CA LEU A 103 2.82 -20.45 -9.08
C LEU A 103 3.08 -21.39 -10.27
N ILE A 104 3.55 -20.85 -11.39
CA ILE A 104 3.85 -21.62 -12.61
C ILE A 104 5.12 -22.48 -12.40
N GLU A 105 6.17 -21.91 -11.84
CA GLU A 105 7.44 -22.61 -11.63
C GLU A 105 7.35 -23.72 -10.58
N ASN A 106 6.49 -23.54 -9.57
CA ASN A 106 6.38 -24.47 -8.44
C ASN A 106 5.16 -25.38 -8.54
N LEU A 107 4.54 -25.56 -9.71
CA LEU A 107 3.26 -26.27 -9.88
C LEU A 107 3.22 -27.68 -9.26
N ASN A 108 4.35 -28.39 -9.31
CA ASN A 108 4.51 -29.77 -8.79
C ASN A 108 5.17 -29.86 -7.40
N SER A 109 5.39 -28.73 -6.73
CA SER A 109 5.97 -28.72 -5.39
C SER A 109 5.02 -29.32 -4.36
N GLU A 110 5.54 -29.90 -3.27
CA GLU A 110 4.69 -30.44 -2.21
C GLU A 110 3.74 -29.39 -1.63
N GLU A 111 4.15 -28.12 -1.64
CA GLU A 111 3.36 -26.98 -1.20
C GLU A 111 2.18 -26.63 -2.11
N THR A 112 2.22 -26.97 -3.40
CA THR A 112 1.15 -26.64 -4.37
C THR A 112 0.35 -27.85 -4.81
N LYS A 113 0.69 -29.06 -4.34
CA LYS A 113 0.01 -30.32 -4.70
C LYS A 113 -1.51 -30.21 -4.52
N PHE A 114 -1.98 -29.60 -3.43
CA PHE A 114 -3.41 -29.43 -3.16
C PHE A 114 -4.12 -28.47 -4.15
N LEU A 115 -3.38 -27.60 -4.83
CA LEU A 115 -3.86 -26.69 -5.87
C LEU A 115 -3.58 -27.20 -7.29
N GLY A 116 -2.90 -28.34 -7.47
CA GLY A 116 -2.38 -28.79 -8.76
C GLY A 116 -3.41 -28.80 -9.88
N SER A 117 -4.55 -29.46 -9.65
CA SER A 117 -5.68 -29.53 -10.62
C SER A 117 -6.32 -28.17 -10.93
N PHE A 118 -6.21 -27.21 -10.01
CA PHE A 118 -6.70 -25.85 -10.21
C PHE A 118 -5.70 -25.00 -11.01
N LEU A 119 -4.40 -25.21 -10.79
CA LEU A 119 -3.31 -24.46 -11.41
C LEU A 119 -2.98 -24.89 -12.85
N GLU A 120 -3.44 -26.05 -13.30
CA GLU A 120 -3.31 -26.51 -14.71
C GLU A 120 -3.87 -25.49 -15.73
N SER A 121 -4.88 -24.71 -15.32
CA SER A 121 -5.47 -23.67 -16.15
C SER A 121 -4.78 -22.32 -15.91
N ILE A 122 -4.06 -21.82 -16.91
CA ILE A 122 -3.39 -20.51 -16.86
C ILE A 122 -4.34 -19.36 -16.44
N PRO A 123 -5.59 -19.24 -16.96
CA PRO A 123 -6.53 -18.24 -16.48
C PRO A 123 -6.85 -18.33 -14.98
N ARG A 124 -6.91 -19.56 -14.42
CA ARG A 124 -7.15 -19.78 -13.00
C ARG A 124 -5.93 -19.40 -12.16
N ALA A 125 -4.71 -19.75 -12.61
CA ALA A 125 -3.47 -19.32 -11.97
C ALA A 125 -3.34 -17.78 -11.98
N PHE A 126 -3.69 -17.12 -13.09
CA PHE A 126 -3.73 -15.66 -13.17
C PHE A 126 -4.73 -15.06 -12.17
N SER A 127 -5.94 -15.62 -12.11
CA SER A 127 -6.99 -15.15 -11.19
C SER A 127 -6.59 -15.34 -9.72
N LEU A 128 -5.94 -16.46 -9.41
CA LEU A 128 -5.40 -16.73 -8.07
C LEU A 128 -4.28 -15.76 -7.71
N SER A 129 -3.36 -15.48 -8.65
CA SER A 129 -2.28 -14.52 -8.42
C SER A 129 -2.81 -13.13 -8.10
N ALA A 130 -3.89 -12.69 -8.78
CA ALA A 130 -4.55 -11.42 -8.51
C ALA A 130 -5.17 -11.41 -7.10
N LYS A 131 -5.87 -12.49 -6.73
CA LYS A 131 -6.50 -12.62 -5.41
C LYS A 131 -5.48 -12.66 -4.28
N LEU A 132 -4.39 -13.40 -4.46
CA LEU A 132 -3.27 -13.45 -3.51
C LEU A 132 -2.58 -12.09 -3.37
N THR A 133 -2.41 -11.35 -4.47
CA THR A 133 -1.84 -9.99 -4.43
C THR A 133 -2.67 -9.07 -3.53
N SER A 134 -3.99 -9.06 -3.71
CA SER A 134 -4.89 -8.28 -2.86
C SER A 134 -4.84 -8.73 -1.40
N LEU A 135 -4.83 -10.05 -1.15
CA LEU A 135 -4.76 -10.59 0.20
C LEU A 135 -3.45 -10.22 0.92
N TYR A 136 -2.31 -10.29 0.25
CA TYR A 136 -1.03 -9.91 0.87
C TYR A 136 -0.95 -8.41 1.13
N LYS A 137 -1.51 -7.58 0.25
CA LYS A 137 -1.67 -6.14 0.53
C LYS A 137 -2.48 -5.90 1.81
N ASP A 138 -3.58 -6.64 1.98
CA ASP A 138 -4.39 -6.56 3.20
C ASP A 138 -3.64 -7.07 4.43
N TYR A 139 -2.80 -8.10 4.29
CA TYR A 139 -1.99 -8.61 5.40
C TYR A 139 -0.93 -7.61 5.84
N GLU A 140 -0.26 -6.95 4.89
CA GLU A 140 0.73 -5.93 5.21
C GLU A 140 0.13 -4.74 5.97
N LEU A 141 -1.05 -4.28 5.55
CA LEU A 141 -1.69 -3.12 6.16
C LEU A 141 -2.41 -3.46 7.47
N ASN A 142 -3.20 -4.53 7.50
CA ASN A 142 -4.13 -4.82 8.60
C ASN A 142 -3.65 -5.93 9.54
N ARG A 143 -2.72 -6.79 9.10
CA ARG A 143 -2.23 -7.96 9.86
C ARG A 143 -0.69 -8.00 9.88
N SER A 144 -0.07 -6.84 10.10
CA SER A 144 1.39 -6.70 10.08
C SER A 144 2.11 -7.62 11.08
N SER A 145 1.45 -8.06 12.16
CA SER A 145 2.01 -9.05 13.09
C SER A 145 2.21 -10.44 12.45
N TRP A 146 1.41 -10.82 11.45
CA TRP A 146 1.62 -12.07 10.71
C TRP A 146 2.88 -12.00 9.85
N ILE A 147 3.04 -10.89 9.13
CA ILE A 147 4.20 -10.64 8.28
C ILE A 147 5.49 -10.60 9.12
N GLN A 148 5.46 -9.93 10.28
CA GLN A 148 6.58 -9.90 11.22
C GLN A 148 6.95 -11.32 11.69
N SER A 149 5.98 -12.15 12.09
CA SER A 149 6.23 -13.53 12.49
C SER A 149 6.87 -14.36 11.36
N TRP A 150 6.32 -14.26 10.15
CA TRP A 150 6.85 -14.97 8.99
C TRP A 150 8.27 -14.51 8.60
N ALA A 151 8.60 -13.24 8.84
CA ALA A 151 9.92 -12.69 8.60
C ALA A 151 10.93 -13.09 9.68
N ASN A 152 10.52 -13.08 10.95
CA ASN A 152 11.35 -13.47 12.09
C ASN A 152 11.82 -14.93 11.97
N GLU A 153 10.98 -15.83 11.43
CA GLU A 153 11.39 -17.22 11.15
C GLU A 153 12.53 -17.34 10.14
N LYS A 154 12.71 -16.34 9.26
CA LYS A 154 13.84 -16.23 8.34
C LYS A 154 14.98 -15.38 8.89
N GLY A 155 14.90 -14.93 10.14
CA GLY A 155 15.89 -14.05 10.76
C GLY A 155 15.83 -12.60 10.28
N LEU A 156 14.73 -12.17 9.66
CA LEU A 156 14.52 -10.79 9.22
C LEU A 156 13.63 -10.07 10.23
N ASP A 157 14.13 -8.98 10.81
CA ASP A 157 13.32 -8.13 11.68
C ASP A 157 12.54 -7.10 10.85
N ILE A 158 11.21 -7.21 10.91
CA ILE A 158 10.28 -6.31 10.24
C ILE A 158 9.37 -5.69 11.31
N PRO A 159 9.29 -4.35 11.40
CA PRO A 159 8.46 -3.66 12.37
C PRO A 159 6.98 -3.87 12.04
N SER A 160 6.19 -4.15 13.07
CA SER A 160 4.74 -4.19 12.96
C SER A 160 4.17 -2.77 12.94
N ILE A 161 3.33 -2.47 11.94
CA ILE A 161 2.59 -1.20 11.85
C ILE A 161 1.47 -1.16 12.91
N SER A 162 0.92 -2.33 13.28
CA SER A 162 -0.11 -2.43 14.32
C SER A 162 0.53 -2.70 15.69
N HIS A 163 0.13 -1.92 16.69
CA HIS A 163 0.46 -2.20 18.09
C HIS A 163 -0.36 -3.36 18.68
N ARG A 164 -1.47 -3.75 18.05
CA ARG A 164 -2.30 -4.88 18.50
C ARG A 164 -1.99 -6.12 17.67
N PRO A 165 -1.47 -7.21 18.27
CA PRO A 165 -1.20 -8.43 17.54
C PRO A 165 -2.52 -9.06 17.09
N THR A 166 -2.67 -9.32 15.80
CA THR A 166 -3.82 -10.06 15.28
C THR A 166 -3.63 -11.55 15.54
N PRO A 167 -4.65 -12.26 16.08
CA PRO A 167 -4.54 -13.69 16.35
C PRO A 167 -4.20 -14.45 15.06
N PHE A 168 -3.34 -15.45 15.18
CA PHE A 168 -2.99 -16.31 14.06
C PHE A 168 -4.20 -17.18 13.68
N PRO A 169 -4.38 -17.46 12.39
CA PRO A 169 -5.42 -18.39 11.95
C PRO A 169 -5.00 -19.81 12.36
N LYS A 170 -5.93 -20.76 12.22
CA LYS A 170 -5.59 -22.18 12.37
C LYS A 170 -4.52 -22.56 11.34
N GLU A 171 -3.58 -23.41 11.73
CA GLU A 171 -2.52 -23.92 10.85
C GLU A 171 -3.09 -24.93 9.85
N ASP A 172 -3.87 -24.43 8.90
CA ASP A 172 -4.39 -25.21 7.79
C ASP A 172 -3.37 -25.25 6.64
N GLU A 173 -3.49 -26.22 5.72
CA GLU A 173 -2.63 -26.35 4.54
C GLU A 173 -2.56 -25.05 3.72
N TYR A 174 -3.67 -24.32 3.63
CA TYR A 174 -3.75 -23.01 2.96
C TYR A 174 -2.91 -21.94 3.64
N TYR A 175 -2.86 -21.92 4.98
CA TYR A 175 -2.07 -20.95 5.72
C TYR A 175 -0.57 -21.22 5.52
N LEU A 176 -0.17 -22.49 5.63
CA LEU A 176 1.21 -22.90 5.38
C LEU A 176 1.67 -22.56 3.96
N PHE A 177 0.80 -22.77 2.97
CA PHE A 177 1.04 -22.36 1.59
C PHE A 177 1.24 -20.85 1.46
N GLN A 178 0.33 -20.03 2.00
CA GLN A 178 0.42 -18.57 1.91
C GLN A 178 1.69 -18.05 2.58
N LYS A 179 2.00 -18.55 3.77
CA LYS A 179 3.22 -18.23 4.52
C LYS A 179 4.48 -18.55 3.71
N LYS A 180 4.60 -19.79 3.20
CA LYS A 180 5.77 -20.22 2.40
C LYS A 180 5.90 -19.42 1.11
N LEU A 181 4.79 -19.15 0.41
CA LEU A 181 4.79 -18.33 -0.80
C LEU A 181 5.29 -16.93 -0.47
N TYR A 182 4.77 -16.30 0.59
CA TYR A 182 5.21 -14.97 1.00
C TYR A 182 6.72 -14.94 1.31
N GLN A 183 7.19 -15.92 2.07
CA GLN A 183 8.60 -16.09 2.43
C GLN A 183 9.53 -16.33 1.24
N LYS A 184 9.06 -16.98 0.16
CA LYS A 184 9.88 -17.22 -1.03
C LYS A 184 9.85 -16.05 -2.00
N VAL A 185 8.70 -15.43 -2.19
CA VAL A 185 8.50 -14.35 -3.18
C VAL A 185 8.99 -13.00 -2.68
N PHE A 186 8.73 -12.68 -1.41
CA PHE A 186 8.98 -11.33 -0.87
C PHE A 186 10.20 -11.25 0.04
N LEU A 187 10.48 -12.29 0.84
CA LEU A 187 11.57 -12.24 1.83
C LEU A 187 12.95 -12.65 1.28
N ASN A 188 13.03 -13.29 0.10
CA ASN A 188 14.30 -13.70 -0.53
C ASN A 188 14.84 -12.67 -1.56
N SER A 189 14.18 -11.53 -1.73
CA SER A 189 14.51 -10.53 -2.75
C SER A 189 15.55 -9.53 -2.24
N ASN A 190 16.67 -9.35 -2.97
CA ASN A 190 17.68 -8.30 -2.71
C ASN A 190 17.12 -6.85 -2.86
N GLN A 191 15.88 -6.70 -3.28
CA GLN A 191 15.15 -5.43 -3.37
C GLN A 191 13.93 -5.45 -2.46
N PRO A 192 13.58 -4.32 -1.80
CA PRO A 192 12.39 -4.22 -0.98
C PRO A 192 11.17 -4.51 -1.87
N SER A 193 10.51 -5.63 -1.60
CA SER A 193 9.42 -6.13 -2.42
C SER A 193 8.05 -5.76 -1.85
N THR A 194 8.03 -5.23 -0.63
CA THR A 194 6.83 -4.91 0.15
C THR A 194 6.96 -3.55 0.83
N LEU A 195 5.83 -2.94 1.17
CA LEU A 195 5.81 -1.61 1.81
C LEU A 195 6.56 -1.63 3.14
N ILE A 196 6.35 -2.68 3.93
CA ILE A 196 6.95 -2.78 5.26
C ILE A 196 8.47 -2.98 5.16
N GLN A 197 8.95 -3.84 4.26
CA GLN A 197 10.40 -4.00 4.04
C GLN A 197 11.08 -2.69 3.65
N PHE A 198 10.43 -1.90 2.79
CA PHE A 198 10.95 -0.59 2.41
C PHE A 198 11.05 0.35 3.61
N PHE A 199 10.02 0.40 4.46
CA PHE A 199 10.05 1.21 5.69
C PHE A 199 11.09 0.70 6.69
N SER A 200 11.36 -0.60 6.74
CA SER A 200 12.30 -1.23 7.68
C SER A 200 13.75 -1.00 7.29
N GLN A 201 14.09 -1.22 6.02
CA GLN A 201 15.47 -1.13 5.51
C GLN A 201 16.04 0.28 5.57
N ARG A 202 15.19 1.29 5.72
CA ARG A 202 15.56 2.71 5.72
C ARG A 202 15.12 3.43 7.00
N SER A 203 15.00 2.68 8.09
CA SER A 203 14.79 3.24 9.43
C SER A 203 15.94 4.19 9.77
N PHE A 204 15.61 5.47 9.94
CA PHE A 204 16.50 6.53 10.45
C PHE A 204 16.48 6.57 11.97
#